data_AF-A0A3B8L573-F1
#
_entry.id   AF-A0A3B8L573-F1
#
_cell.length_a   1.000
_cell.length_b   1.000
_cell.length_c   1.000
_cell.angle_alpha   90.00
_cell.angle_beta   90.00
_cell.angle_gamma   90.00
#
_symmetry.space_group_name_H-M   'P 1'
#
loop_
_entity.id
_entity.type
_entity.pdbx_description
1 polymer ?
#
loop_
_entity_poly.entity_id
_entity_poly.type
_entity_poly.pdbx_seq_one_letter_code
_entity_poly.pdbx_strand_id
1 'polypeptide(L)' 'MKIVDFEIHRCRIPLDRPIGDSQVIFTEHFMTVLELKADDGRTGVGFELQQGMPISALA' A
#
# COMPACT_ATOMS: atom_id res chain seq x y z
N MET A 1 14.05 -3.58 -23.23
CA MET A 1 13.08 -3.09 -22.22
C MET A 1 13.86 -2.39 -21.13
N LYS A 2 13.68 -1.08 -21.02
CA LYS A 2 14.22 -0.24 -19.93
C LYS A 2 13.06 0.46 -19.24
N ILE A 3 13.13 0.58 -17.91
CA ILE A 3 12.24 1.46 -17.16
C ILE A 3 12.68 2.90 -17.44
N VAL A 4 11.74 3.77 -17.79
CA VAL A 4 12.01 5.16 -18.18
C VAL A 4 11.32 6.19 -17.30
N ASP A 5 10.28 5.79 -16.59
CA ASP A 5 9.50 6.69 -15.73
C ASP A 5 8.83 5.91 -14.58
N PHE A 6 8.47 6.62 -13.53
CA PHE A 6 7.72 6.05 -12.41
C PHE A 6 6.74 7.05 -11.79
N GLU A 7 5.63 6.53 -11.27
CA GLU A 7 4.69 7.29 -10.46
C GLU A 7 4.47 6.60 -9.12
N ILE A 8 4.29 7.41 -8.08
CA ILE A 8 4.02 6.95 -6.72
C ILE A 8 2.70 7.54 -6.26
N HIS A 9 1.77 6.68 -5.89
CA HIS A 9 0.48 7.08 -5.32
C HIS A 9 0.40 6.58 -3.88
N ARG A 10 0.27 7.50 -2.92
CA ARG A 10 0.06 7.15 -1.51
C ARG A 10 -1.43 7.14 -1.21
N CYS A 11 -1.93 5.98 -0.81
CA CYS A 11 -3.34 5.73 -0.55
C CYS A 11 -3.56 5.48 0.94
N ARG A 12 -4.59 6.11 1.50
CA ARG A 12 -5.16 5.79 2.82
C ARG A 12 -6.59 5.32 2.59
N ILE A 13 -6.84 4.03 2.80
CA ILE A 13 -8.11 3.39 2.45
C ILE A 13 -8.75 2.87 3.74
N PRO A 14 -9.95 3.32 4.11
CA PRO A 14 -10.65 2.78 5.28
C PRO A 14 -11.01 1.31 5.07
N LEU A 15 -10.89 0.52 6.12
CA LEU A 15 -11.35 -0.86 6.13
C LEU A 15 -12.84 -0.93 6.43
N ASP A 16 -13.55 -1.84 5.75
CA ASP A 16 -14.98 -2.11 5.98
C ASP A 16 -15.25 -2.62 7.41
N ARG A 17 -14.26 -3.30 8.00
CA ARG A 17 -14.24 -3.67 9.43
C ARG A 17 -12.81 -3.66 9.97
N PRO A 18 -12.61 -3.42 11.27
CA PRO A 18 -11.29 -3.56 11.88
C PRO A 18 -10.74 -4.99 11.71
N ILE A 19 -9.44 -5.10 11.42
CA ILE A 19 -8.70 -6.37 11.36
C ILE A 19 -7.52 -6.30 12.32
N GLY A 20 -7.00 -7.44 12.76
CA GLY A 20 -5.90 -7.46 13.72
C GLY A 20 -5.67 -8.82 14.33
N ASP A 21 -4.76 -8.86 15.30
CA ASP A 21 -4.45 -10.03 16.11
C ASP A 21 -4.44 -9.66 17.60
N SER A 22 -3.78 -10.47 18.44
CA SER A 22 -3.72 -10.23 19.88
C SER A 22 -2.95 -8.97 20.29
N GLN A 23 -2.16 -8.38 19.39
CA GLN A 23 -1.27 -7.28 19.69
C GLN A 23 -1.66 -5.99 18.98
N VAL A 24 -2.19 -6.10 17.75
CA VAL A 24 -2.43 -4.93 16.90
C VAL A 24 -3.82 -4.94 16.28
N ILE A 25 -4.39 -3.75 16.13
CA ILE A 25 -5.61 -3.50 15.37
C ILE A 25 -5.36 -2.49 14.27
N PHE A 26 -5.96 -2.73 13.11
CA PHE A 26 -5.92 -1.89 11.93
C PHE A 26 -7.34 -1.55 11.50
N THR A 27 -7.58 -0.27 11.23
CA THR A 27 -8.86 0.26 10.75
C THR A 27 -8.75 0.87 9.34
N GLU A 28 -7.53 0.99 8.83
CA GLU A 28 -7.23 1.59 7.53
C GLU A 28 -5.98 0.92 6.95
N HIS A 29 -5.92 0.83 5.62
CA HIS A 29 -4.71 0.50 4.90
C HIS A 29 -3.94 1.75 4.52
N PHE A 30 -2.63 1.71 4.72
CA PHE A 30 -1.70 2.67 4.13
C PHE A 30 -0.92 1.92 3.05
N MET A 31 -1.13 2.31 1.80
CA MET A 31 -0.54 1.63 0.66
C MET A 31 0.21 2.63 -0.20
N THR A 32 1.36 2.22 -0.69
CA THR A 32 2.06 2.93 -1.75
C THR A 32 1.92 2.12 -3.04
N VAL A 33 1.25 2.69 -4.04
CA VAL A 33 1.21 2.12 -5.39
C VAL A 33 2.40 2.68 -6.17
N LEU A 34 3.21 1.78 -6.73
CA LEU A 34 4.29 2.13 -7.64
C LEU A 34 3.91 1.70 -9.04
N GLU A 35 3.88 2.66 -9.96
CA GLU A 35 3.74 2.41 -11.38
C GLU A 35 5.09 2.63 -12.06
N LEU A 36 5.55 1.64 -12.82
CA LEU A 36 6.79 1.71 -13.60
C LEU A 36 6.45 1.67 -15.09
N LYS A 37 6.87 2.68 -15.84
CA LYS A 37 6.66 2.75 -17.29
C LYS A 37 7.94 2.35 -18.01
N ALA A 38 7.81 1.51 -19.02
CA ALA A 38 8.91 1.06 -19.87
C ALA A 38 8.93 1.79 -21.21
N ASP A 39 10.10 1.84 -21.84
CA ASP A 39 10.34 2.44 -23.16
C ASP A 39 9.54 1.77 -24.30
N ASP A 40 9.07 0.54 -24.09
CA ASP A 40 8.25 -0.22 -25.03
C ASP A 40 6.73 -0.02 -24.83
N GLY A 41 6.34 0.94 -23.98
CA GLY A 41 4.95 1.31 -23.72
C GLY A 41 4.23 0.41 -22.71
N ARG A 42 4.90 -0.57 -22.10
CA ARG A 42 4.33 -1.37 -21.01
C ARG A 42 4.39 -0.61 -19.68
N THR A 43 3.39 -0.87 -18.83
CA THR A 43 3.38 -0.40 -17.44
C THR A 43 3.26 -1.59 -16.50
N GLY A 44 4.12 -1.64 -15.49
CA GLY A 44 4.02 -2.56 -14.36
C GLY A 44 3.49 -1.82 -13.12
N VAL A 45 2.61 -2.47 -12.36
CA VAL A 45 2.06 -1.92 -11.11
C VAL A 45 2.45 -2.83 -9.95
N GLY A 46 3.03 -2.25 -8.91
CA GLY A 46 3.37 -2.91 -7.66
C GLY A 46 2.75 -2.18 -6.47
N PHE A 47 2.59 -2.92 -5.37
CA PHE A 47 2.02 -2.39 -4.14
C PHE A 47 3.00 -2.64 -3.01
N GLU A 48 3.35 -1.57 -2.31
CA GLU A 48 3.92 -1.67 -0.97
C GLU A 48 2.75 -1.49 0.01
N LEU A 49 2.60 -2.50 0.86
CA LEU A 49 1.50 -2.60 1.81
C LEU A 49 2.07 -2.44 3.21
N GLN A 50 1.84 -1.28 3.80
CA GLN A 50 1.96 -1.11 5.23
C GLN A 50 0.57 -1.39 5.82
N GLN A 51 0.41 -2.45 6.61
CA GLN A 51 -0.90 -2.82 7.19
C GLN A 51 -1.51 -1.74 8.10
N GLY A 52 -0.80 -0.64 8.33
CA GLY A 52 -1.26 0.58 8.95
C GLY A 52 -0.20 1.06 9.93
N MET A 53 -0.53 2.11 10.69
CA MET A 53 0.17 2.32 11.95
C MET A 53 -0.45 1.35 12.96
N PRO A 54 0.29 0.34 13.44
CA PRO A 54 -0.25 -0.59 14.43
C PRO A 54 -0.65 0.21 15.67
N ILE A 55 -1.94 0.15 16.01
CA ILE A 55 -2.42 0.64 17.30
C ILE A 55 -2.44 -0.57 18.23
N SER A 56 -1.96 -0.38 19.47
CA SER A 56 -2.03 -1.43 20.49
C SER A 56 -3.47 -1.92 20.62
N ALA A 57 -3.66 -3.24 20.53
CA ALA A 57 -4.95 -3.88 20.79
C ALA A 57 -5.30 -3.84 22.29
N LEU A 58 -4.32 -3.61 23.16
CA LEU A 58 -4.48 -3.44 24.59
C LEU A 58 -4.39 -1.94 24.93
N ALA A 59 -5.45 -1.41 25.55
CA ALA A 59 -5.51 -0.03 26.04
C ALA A 59 -4.57 0.20 27.23
#